data_AF-A0A0Q3VJE1-F1
#
_entry.id   AF-A0A0Q3VJE1-F1
#
_cell.length_a   1.000
_cell.length_b   1.000
_cell.length_c   1.000
_cell.angle_alpha   90.00
_cell.angle_beta   90.00
_cell.angle_gamma   90.00
#
_symmetry.space_group_name_H-M   'P 1'
#
loop_
_entity.id
_entity.type
_entity.pdbx_description
1 polymer ?
#
loop_
_entity_poly.entity_id
_entity_poly.type
_entity_poly.pdbx_seq_one_letter_code
_entity_poly.pdbx_strand_id
1 'polypeptide(L)'
;MTGFIAKQPNGLYCHFSSIVDCPTHYNMSREDYLSNVTRNVRNRDEGEIILRDHLYPITEVIDRFIPRNMTQTEFDKWVVDVSSPYDGTGFKCT
;
A
#
# COMPACT_ATOMS: atom_id res chain seq x y z
N MET A 1 -5.25 5.68 13.39
CA MET A 1 -4.76 4.90 12.23
C MET A 1 -5.90 4.06 11.74
N THR A 2 -6.36 4.29 10.52
CA THR A 2 -7.53 3.60 9.93
C THR A 2 -7.10 2.74 8.75
N GLY A 3 -5.87 2.20 8.85
CA GLY A 3 -5.15 1.51 7.80
C GLY A 3 -3.75 1.13 8.24
N PHE A 4 -3.03 0.40 7.39
CA PHE A 4 -1.66 -0.04 7.64
C PHE A 4 -0.82 0.01 6.35
N ILE A 5 0.49 -0.01 6.52
CA ILE A 5 1.43 -0.08 5.40
C ILE A 5 1.88 -1.51 5.21
N ALA A 6 1.88 -1.96 3.95
CA ALA A 6 2.37 -3.27 3.57
C ALA A 6 3.46 -3.18 2.52
N LYS A 7 4.39 -4.12 2.57
CA LYS A 7 5.45 -4.28 1.59
C LYS A 7 4.98 -5.14 0.43
N GLN A 8 5.18 -4.62 -0.78
CA GLN A 8 4.82 -5.28 -2.03
C GLN A 8 5.97 -6.19 -2.51
N PRO A 9 5.68 -7.22 -3.33
CA PRO A 9 6.71 -8.11 -3.87
C PRO A 9 7.74 -7.40 -4.76
N ASN A 10 7.33 -6.35 -5.47
CA ASN A 10 8.22 -5.49 -6.25
C ASN A 10 9.18 -4.61 -5.42
N GLY A 11 9.11 -4.68 -4.09
CA GLY A 11 9.97 -3.93 -3.17
C GLY A 11 9.45 -2.54 -2.77
N LEU A 12 8.31 -2.12 -3.34
CA LEU A 12 7.63 -0.87 -3.00
C LEU A 12 6.62 -1.07 -1.86
N TYR A 13 5.91 0.00 -1.50
CA TYR A 13 4.95 0.03 -0.40
C TYR A 13 3.55 0.35 -0.89
N CYS A 14 2.56 -0.23 -0.21
CA CYS A 14 1.16 0.15 -0.35
C CYS A 14 0.53 0.50 1.00
N HIS A 15 -0.43 1.42 0.97
CA HIS A 15 -1.30 1.72 2.09
C HIS A 15 -2.64 1.03 1.89
N PHE A 16 -3.02 0.21 2.86
CA PHE A 16 -4.35 -0.40 2.94
C PHE A 16 -5.21 0.38 3.92
N SER A 17 -6.41 0.76 3.50
CA SER A 17 -7.38 1.44 4.36
C SER A 17 -8.44 0.46 4.86
N SER A 18 -8.58 0.35 6.17
CA SER A 18 -9.62 -0.46 6.81
C SER A 18 -10.99 0.23 6.84
N ILE A 19 -11.12 1.45 6.31
CA ILE A 19 -12.41 2.12 6.15
C ILE A 19 -13.09 1.64 4.86
N VAL A 20 -12.31 1.52 3.79
CA VAL A 20 -12.78 1.12 2.46
C VAL A 20 -12.46 -0.34 2.14
N ASP A 21 -11.77 -1.03 3.04
CA ASP A 21 -11.31 -2.43 2.92
C ASP A 21 -10.52 -2.69 1.63
N CYS A 22 -9.72 -1.71 1.20
CA CYS A 22 -9.06 -1.68 -0.10
C CYS A 22 -7.70 -0.96 -0.02
N PRO A 23 -6.70 -1.35 -0.85
CA PRO A 23 -5.50 -0.54 -1.07
C PRO A 23 -5.88 0.82 -1.66
N THR A 24 -5.39 1.91 -1.08
CA THR A 24 -5.67 3.28 -1.58
C THR A 24 -4.47 3.93 -2.23
N HIS A 25 -3.26 3.55 -1.82
CA HIS A 25 -2.01 4.00 -2.43
C HIS A 25 -1.12 2.79 -2.60
N TYR A 26 -0.46 2.65 -3.73
CA TYR A 26 0.40 1.51 -4.06
C TYR A 26 1.54 1.94 -4.96
N ASN A 27 2.58 1.11 -5.07
CA ASN A 27 3.82 1.42 -5.77
C ASN A 27 4.50 2.69 -5.23
N MET A 28 4.37 2.94 -3.92
CA MET A 28 5.05 4.06 -3.26
C MET A 28 6.48 3.67 -2.95
N SER A 29 7.43 4.55 -3.28
CA SER A 29 8.78 4.43 -2.75
C SER A 29 8.80 4.71 -1.24
N ARG A 30 9.93 4.39 -0.62
CA ARG A 30 10.18 4.73 0.78
C ARG A 30 10.09 6.24 1.00
N GLU A 31 10.69 7.01 0.10
CA GLU A 31 10.69 8.47 0.10
C GLU A 31 9.29 9.04 -0.08
N ASP A 32 8.48 8.46 -0.98
CA ASP A 32 7.08 8.86 -1.16
C ASP A 32 6.29 8.69 0.13
N TYR A 33 6.44 7.54 0.80
CA TYR A 33 5.78 7.31 2.08
C TYR A 33 6.24 8.31 3.16
N LEU A 34 7.55 8.52 3.30
CA LEU A 34 8.13 9.44 4.29
C LEU A 34 7.85 10.91 3.98
N SER A 35 7.55 11.26 2.73
CA SER A 35 7.09 12.60 2.33
C SER A 35 5.62 12.86 2.68
N ASN A 36 4.95 11.89 3.33
CA ASN A 36 3.57 11.96 3.78
C ASN A 36 2.54 11.99 2.63
N VAL A 37 2.81 11.29 1.51
CA VAL A 37 1.84 11.10 0.42
C VAL A 37 0.52 10.50 0.93
N THR A 38 0.61 9.57 1.89
CA THR A 38 -0.56 8.92 2.50
C THR A 38 -1.33 9.80 3.49
N ARG A 39 -0.80 10.99 3.83
CA ARG A 39 -1.31 11.90 4.87
C ARG A 39 -1.49 11.26 6.27
N ASN A 40 -0.84 10.12 6.50
CA ASN A 40 -0.98 9.33 7.73
C ASN A 40 0.22 9.46 8.68
N VAL A 41 1.28 10.16 8.27
CA VAL A 41 2.53 10.29 9.03
C VAL A 41 2.71 11.75 9.43
N ARG A 42 2.96 12.05 10.71
CA ARG A 42 3.10 13.45 11.15
C ARG A 42 4.47 14.03 10.80
N ASN A 43 5.51 13.20 10.82
CA ASN A 43 6.88 13.57 10.49
C ASN A 43 7.69 12.35 10.03
N ARG A 44 8.86 12.59 9.43
CA ARG A 44 9.71 11.52 8.88
C ARG A 44 10.08 10.46 9.93
N ASP A 45 10.40 10.85 11.16
CA ASP A 45 10.82 9.91 12.22
C ASP A 45 9.70 8.93 12.60
N GLU A 46 8.45 9.38 12.67
CA GLU A 46 7.29 8.50 12.86
C GLU A 46 7.13 7.53 11.69
N GLY A 47 7.31 8.00 10.46
CA GLY A 47 7.26 7.16 9.27
C GLY A 47 8.35 6.09 9.27
N GLU A 48 9.55 6.43 9.71
CA GLU A 48 10.66 5.49 9.89
C GLU A 48 10.34 4.39 10.91
N ILE A 49 9.76 4.77 12.05
CA ILE A 49 9.31 3.80 13.07
C ILE A 49 8.24 2.87 12.49
N ILE A 50 7.27 3.40 11.73
CA ILE A 50 6.22 2.58 11.12
C ILE A 50 6.81 1.59 10.11
N LEU A 51 7.71 2.04 9.23
CA LEU A 51 8.36 1.16 8.26
C LEU A 51 9.22 0.06 8.92
N ARG A 52 9.75 0.32 10.13
CA ARG A 52 10.56 -0.64 10.88
C ARG A 52 9.72 -1.62 11.69
N ASP A 53 8.74 -1.12 12.43
CA ASP A 53 8.05 -1.86 13.50
C ASP A 53 6.60 -2.26 13.14
N HIS A 54 6.00 -1.63 12.12
CA HIS A 54 4.59 -1.79 11.75
C HIS A 54 4.38 -2.07 10.25
N LEU A 55 5.38 -2.66 9.60
CA LEU A 55 5.31 -3.05 8.20
C LEU A 55 4.70 -4.45 8.05
N TYR A 56 3.60 -4.55 7.32
CA TYR A 56 2.91 -5.82 7.08
C TYR A 56 3.31 -6.45 5.74
N PRO A 57 3.18 -7.78 5.59
CA PRO A 57 3.31 -8.42 4.29
C PRO A 57 2.07 -8.15 3.42
N ILE A 58 2.23 -8.21 2.09
CA ILE A 58 1.10 -8.11 1.15
C ILE A 58 0.01 -9.18 1.38
N THR A 59 0.34 -10.31 1.99
CA THR A 59 -0.63 -11.36 2.33
C THR A 59 -1.74 -10.84 3.25
N GLU A 60 -1.44 -9.91 4.16
CA GLU A 60 -2.46 -9.27 5.01
C GLU A 60 -3.40 -8.37 4.22
N VAL A 61 -2.91 -7.76 3.14
CA VAL A 61 -3.75 -6.97 2.24
C VAL A 61 -4.72 -7.89 1.48
N ILE A 62 -4.24 -9.05 1.04
CA ILE A 62 -5.05 -10.04 0.33
C ILE A 62 -6.13 -10.63 1.24
N ASP A 63 -5.78 -10.97 2.49
CA ASP A 63 -6.72 -11.56 3.45
C ASP A 63 -7.82 -10.58 3.88
N ARG A 64 -7.47 -9.29 4.04
CA ARG A 64 -8.41 -8.25 4.50
C ARG A 64 -9.17 -7.56 3.39
N PHE A 65 -8.86 -7.84 2.14
CA PHE A 65 -9.55 -7.23 1.01
C PHE A 65 -11.02 -7.64 0.98
N ILE A 66 -11.90 -6.65 0.85
CA ILE A 66 -13.34 -6.89 0.65
C ILE A 66 -13.77 -6.18 -0.64
N PRO A 67 -14.38 -6.89 -1.61
CA PRO A 67 -14.74 -6.32 -2.90
C PRO A 67 -16.00 -5.44 -2.83
N ARG A 68 -15.90 -4.31 -2.12
CA ARG A 68 -16.97 -3.29 -1.98
C ARG A 68 -16.68 -2.05 -2.82
N ASN A 69 -15.45 -1.55 -2.75
CA ASN A 69 -15.01 -0.33 -3.44
C ASN A 69 -14.16 -0.62 -4.68
N MET A 70 -13.61 -1.84 -4.78
CA MET A 70 -12.85 -2.35 -5.90
C MET A 70 -13.36 -3.75 -6.21
N THR A 71 -13.50 -4.11 -7.48
CA THR A 71 -13.95 -5.46 -7.84
C THR A 71 -12.84 -6.49 -7.61
N GLN A 72 -13.21 -7.75 -7.40
CA GLN A 72 -12.23 -8.84 -7.28
C GLN A 72 -11.30 -8.91 -8.50
N THR A 73 -11.85 -8.76 -9.71
CA THR A 73 -11.07 -8.77 -10.96
C THR A 73 -10.05 -7.64 -11.03
N GLU A 74 -10.40 -6.44 -10.57
CA GLU A 74 -9.45 -5.33 -10.52
C GLU A 74 -8.37 -5.59 -9.48
N PHE A 75 -8.75 -6.12 -8.32
CA PHE A 75 -7.82 -6.46 -7.26
C PHE A 75 -6.83 -7.54 -7.70
N ASP A 76 -7.30 -8.60 -8.35
CA ASP A 76 -6.46 -9.68 -8.86
C ASP A 76 -5.45 -9.16 -9.89
N LYS A 77 -5.89 -8.26 -10.79
CA LYS A 77 -4.99 -7.58 -11.74
C LYS A 77 -3.94 -6.74 -11.02
N TRP A 78 -4.33 -6.01 -9.97
CA TRP A 78 -3.41 -5.24 -9.16
C TRP A 78 -2.40 -6.11 -8.44
N VAL A 79 -2.80 -7.25 -7.85
CA VAL A 79 -1.89 -8.19 -7.20
C VAL A 79 -0.85 -8.73 -8.19
N VAL A 80 -1.26 -9.05 -9.42
CA VAL A 80 -0.34 -9.48 -10.47
C VAL A 80 0.63 -8.36 -10.86
N ASP A 81 0.13 -7.13 -11.02
CA ASP A 81 0.94 -5.95 -11.37
C ASP A 81 2.05 -5.69 -10.35
N VAL A 82 1.71 -5.67 -9.06
CA VAL A 82 2.67 -5.41 -7.97
C VAL A 82 3.59 -6.60 -7.68
N SER A 83 3.29 -7.76 -8.28
CA SER A 83 4.16 -8.95 -8.26
C SER A 83 5.23 -8.91 -9.35
N SER A 84 5.03 -8.11 -10.40
CA SER A 84 6.02 -7.88 -11.46
C SER A 84 7.04 -6.80 -11.05
N PRO A 85 8.28 -6.81 -11.57
CA PRO A 85 9.19 -5.69 -11.42
C PRO A 85 8.51 -4.38 -11.85
N TYR A 86 8.65 -3.32 -11.02
CA TYR A 86 8.04 -2.03 -11.30
C TYR A 86 8.71 -1.36 -12.50
N ASP A 87 7.95 -1.05 -13.54
CA ASP A 87 8.44 -0.46 -14.79
C ASP A 87 8.32 1.08 -14.85
N GLY A 88 7.83 1.71 -13.77
CA GLY A 88 7.69 3.17 -13.69
C GLY A 88 6.36 3.73 -14.18
N THR A 89 5.41 2.91 -14.64
CA THR A 89 4.16 3.40 -15.27
C THR A 89 2.93 3.45 -14.35
N GLY A 90 3.09 3.12 -13.06
CA GLY A 90 1.96 2.69 -12.22
C GLY A 90 1.62 3.52 -10.97
N PHE A 91 1.95 4.82 -10.91
CA PHE A 91 1.46 5.65 -9.79
C PHE A 91 -0.02 5.99 -10.01
N LYS A 92 -0.90 5.14 -9.51
CA LYS A 92 -2.36 5.38 -9.50
C LYS A 92 -2.78 5.73 -8.09
N CYS A 93 -2.81 7.03 -7.80
CA CYS A 93 -3.65 7.55 -6.73
C CYS A 93 -5.10 7.52 -7.24
N THR A 94 -5.89 6.57 -6.74
CA THR A 94 -7.36 6.64 -6.83
C THR A 94 -7.90 7.63 -5.82
#